data_AF-A0A538TGS7-F1
#
_entry.id   AF-A0A538TGS7-F1
#
_cell.length_a   1.000
_cell.length_b   1.000
_cell.length_c   1.000
_cell.angle_alpha   90.00
_cell.angle_beta   90.00
_cell.angle_gamma   90.00
#
_symmetry.space_group_name_H-M   'P 1'
#
loop_
_entity.id
_entity.type
_entity.pdbx_description
1 polymer ?
#
loop_
_entity_poly.entity_id
_entity_poly.type
_entity_poly.pdbx_seq_one_letter_code
_entity_poly.pdbx_strand_id
1 'polypeptide(L)' 'MPLCVYLCYTPGCNTKVERWMMTPEEGEKERIECPRCGVVMACAWTGIQTPTPNLKDAPSATLKPKT' A
#
# COMPACT_ATOMS: atom_id res chain seq x y z
N MET A 1 -5.54 -8.00 -2.31
CA MET A 1 -4.91 -8.39 -1.02
C MET A 1 -4.95 -7.19 -0.09
N PRO A 2 -5.10 -7.39 1.23
CA PRO A 2 -4.99 -6.31 2.21
C PRO A 2 -3.58 -5.70 2.23
N LEU A 3 -3.51 -4.37 2.30
CA LEU A 3 -2.30 -3.59 2.44
C LEU A 3 -2.34 -2.90 3.80
N CYS A 4 -1.26 -2.94 4.57
CA CYS A 4 -1.08 -2.08 5.73
C CYS A 4 -0.01 -1.04 5.45
N VAL A 5 -0.32 0.22 5.75
CA VAL A 5 0.59 1.36 5.62
C VAL A 5 0.99 1.83 7.01
N TYR A 6 2.29 1.80 7.28
CA TYR A 6 2.90 2.23 8.53
C TYR A 6 3.56 3.59 8.31
N LEU A 7 3.23 4.54 9.18
CA LEU A 7 3.74 5.90 9.11
C LEU A 7 4.55 6.22 10.36
N CYS A 8 5.77 6.72 10.16
CA CYS A 8 6.61 7.22 11.24
C CYS A 8 6.30 8.70 11.48
N TYR A 9 5.63 8.99 12.60
CA TYR A 9 5.31 10.36 13.00
C TYR A 9 6.43 11.05 13.80
N THR A 10 7.60 10.42 13.94
CA THR A 10 8.77 11.08 14.54
C THR A 10 9.13 12.31 13.71
N PRO A 11 9.18 13.52 14.31
CA PRO A 11 9.50 14.74 13.60
C PRO A 11 10.80 14.62 12.78
N GLY A 12 10.74 14.97 11.50
CA GLY A 12 11.87 14.88 10.57
C GLY A 12 12.12 13.49 9.96
N CYS A 13 11.46 12.43 10.43
CA CYS A 13 11.64 11.07 9.89
C CYS A 13 10.83 10.84 8.60
N ASN A 14 9.52 11.15 8.63
CA ASN A 14 8.58 11.04 7.50
C ASN A 14 8.63 9.70 6.74
N THR A 15 9.04 8.62 7.42
CA THR A 15 9.19 7.31 6.79
C THR A 15 7.83 6.64 6.64
N LYS A 16 7.58 6.05 5.47
CA LYS A 16 6.40 5.27 5.15
C LYS A 16 6.85 3.87 4.75
N VAL A 17 6.20 2.85 5.31
CA VAL A 17 6.41 1.44 4.94
C VAL A 17 5.06 0.84 4.55
N GLU A 18 5.06 0.08 3.46
CA GLU A 18 3.88 -0.59 2.93
C GLU A 18 4.09 -2.10 2.98
N ARG A 19 3.12 -2.84 3.52
CA ARG A 19 3.21 -4.29 3.64
C ARG A 19 1.91 -4.96 3.24
N TRP A 20 2.00 -5.91 2.32
CA TRP A 20 0.89 -6.78 1.96
C TRP A 20 0.72 -7.85 3.02
N MET A 21 -0.52 -8.03 3.46
CA MET A 21 -0.91 -8.96 4.52
C MET A 21 -1.92 -9.97 3.99
N MET A 22 -2.08 -11.10 4.67
CA MET A 22 -3.07 -12.10 4.27
C MET A 22 -4.47 -11.67 4.74
N THR A 23 -4.58 -11.06 5.92
CA THR A 23 -5.82 -10.42 6.42
C THR A 23 -5.58 -9.01 6.97
N PRO A 24 -6.60 -8.14 7.05
CA PRO A 24 -6.48 -6.81 7.68
C PRO A 24 -6.10 -6.88 9.17
N GLU A 25 -6.63 -7.86 9.91
CA GLU A 25 -6.43 -7.99 11.36
C GLU A 25 -4.99 -8.34 11.71
N GLU A 26 -4.28 -9.07 10.84
CA GLU A 26 -2.85 -9.31 10.98
C GLU A 26 -2.07 -7.99 10.89
N GLY A 27 -2.45 -7.13 9.96
CA GLY A 27 -1.81 -5.83 9.75
C GLY A 27 -1.97 -4.88 10.94
N GLU A 28 -3.14 -4.86 11.59
CA GLU A 28 -3.39 -4.04 12.79
C GLU A 28 -2.59 -4.51 14.02
N LYS A 29 -2.42 -5.83 14.17
CA LYS A 29 -1.67 -6.43 15.28
C LYS A 29 -0.17 -6.28 15.08
N GLU A 30 0.29 -6.25 13.83
CA GLU A 30 1.71 -6.20 13.54
C GLU A 30 2.32 -4.85 13.91
N ARG A 31 3.47 -4.93 14.57
CA ARG A 31 4.28 -3.79 14.98
C ARG A 31 5.60 -3.88 14.22
N ILE A 32 5.96 -2.83 13.51
CA ILE A 32 7.20 -2.81 12.74
C ILE A 32 8.10 -1.70 13.22
N GLU A 33 9.40 -1.93 13.18
CA GLU A 33 10.38 -0.91 13.51
C GLU A 33 10.58 0.03 12.32
N CYS A 34 10.63 1.35 12.59
CA CYS A 34 10.98 2.31 11.56
C CYS A 34 12.43 2.10 11.12
N PRO A 35 12.70 1.84 9.82
CA PRO A 35 14.05 1.56 9.34
C PRO A 35 15.00 2.77 9.44
N ARG A 36 14.48 3.96 9.75
CA ARG A 36 15.25 5.20 9.82
C ARG A 36 15.60 5.63 11.24
N CYS A 37 14.68 5.47 12.19
CA CYS A 37 14.86 5.97 13.56
C CYS A 37 14.61 4.94 14.66
N GLY A 38 14.24 3.69 14.32
CA GLY A 38 14.04 2.62 15.29
C GLY A 38 12.73 2.67 16.08
N VAL A 39 11.88 3.67 15.84
CA VAL A 39 10.59 3.78 16.55
C VAL A 39 9.64 2.70 16.05
N VAL A 40 8.98 2.02 16.98
CA VAL A 40 7.95 1.02 16.68
C VAL A 40 6.71 1.73 16.14
N MET A 41 6.31 1.38 14.92
CA MET A 41 5.13 1.88 14.22
C MET A 41 4.00 0.87 14.26
N ALA A 42 2.78 1.38 14.20
CA ALA A 42 1.55 0.60 14.01
C ALA A 42 1.00 0.86 12.60
N CYS A 43 0.14 -0.03 12.12
CA CYS A 43 -0.58 0.22 10.88
C CYS A 43 -1.46 1.47 11.05
N ALA A 44 -1.17 2.50 10.25
CA ALA A 44 -1.90 3.76 10.25
C ALA A 44 -3.12 3.70 9.32
N TRP A 45 -3.05 2.88 8.28
CA TRP A 45 -4.14 2.70 7.33
C TRP A 45 -4.10 1.33 6.67
N THR A 46 -5.25 0.69 6.57
CA THR A 46 -5.46 -0.55 5.82
C THR A 46 -6.09 -0.23 4.45
N GLY A 47 -5.47 -0.68 3.36
CA GLY A 47 -6.01 -0.63 2.01
C GLY A 47 -6.41 -2.01 1.50
N ILE A 48 -7.27 -2.05 0.47
CA ILE A 48 -7.57 -3.28 -0.27
C ILE A 48 -7.20 -3.02 -1.72
N GLN A 49 -6.27 -3.80 -2.26
CA GLN A 49 -6.05 -3.80 -3.70
C GLN A 49 -7.10 -4.66 -4.37
N THR A 50 -7.91 -4.03 -5.22
CA THR A 50 -8.76 -4.72 -6.17
C THR A 50 -7.91 -5.30 -7.30
N PRO A 51 -8.21 -6.52 -7.79
CA PRO A 51 -7.53 -7.08 -8.95
C PRO A 51 -7.64 -6.10 -10.11
N THR A 52 -6.50 -5.56 -10.55
CA THR A 52 -6.46 -4.74 -11.75
C THR A 52 -6.45 -5.70 -12.95
N PRO A 53 -7.32 -5.52 -13.96
CA PRO A 53 -7.24 -6.31 -15.18
C PRO A 53 -5.82 -6.24 -15.75
N ASN A 54 -5.28 -7.35 -16.26
CA ASN A 54 -3.97 -7.27 -16.90
C ASN A 54 -4.06 -6.31 -18.08
N LEU A 55 -3.03 -5.50 -18.27
CA LEU A 55 -2.99 -4.53 -19.36
C LEU A 55 -3.12 -5.18 -20.75
N LYS A 56 -2.64 -6.43 -20.90
CA LYS A 56 -2.81 -7.23 -22.11
C LYS A 56 -4.26 -7.63 -22.42
N ASP A 57 -5.11 -7.70 -21.38
CA ASP A 57 -6.51 -8.06 -21.47
C ASP A 57 -7.38 -6.79 -21.61
N ALA A 58 -6.78 -5.61 -21.44
CA ALA A 58 -7.46 -4.34 -21.68
C ALA A 58 -7.74 -4.19 -23.18
N PRO A 59 -8.97 -3.87 -23.59
CA PRO A 59 -9.26 -3.60 -24.99
C PRO A 59 -8.34 -2.48 -25.44
N SER A 60 -7.49 -2.77 -26.43
CA SER A 60 -6.66 -1.76 -27.08
C SER A 60 -7.61 -0.64 -27.51
N ALA A 61 -7.43 0.55 -26.95
CA ALA A 61 -8.18 1.72 -27.38
C ALA A 61 -7.72 2.03 -28.80
N THR A 62 -8.39 1.44 -29.80
CA THR A 62 -8.22 1.83 -31.19
C THR A 62 -8.73 3.26 -31.27
N LEU A 63 -7.81 4.23 -31.15
CA LEU A 63 -8.08 5.65 -31.34
C LEU A 63 -8.69 5.80 -32.74
N LYS A 64 -10.02 5.89 -32.81
CA LYS A 64 -10.68 6.29 -34.06
C LYS A 64 -10.29 7.75 -34.30
N PRO A 65 -9.64 8.09 -35.42
CA PRO A 65 -9.45 9.49 -35.76
C PRO A 65 -10.82 10.16 -35.85
N LYS A 66 -10.98 11.30 -35.17
CA LYS A 66 -12.17 12.13 -35.33
C LYS A 66 -12.18 12.64 -36.77
N THR A 67 -13.19 12.23 -37.54
CA THR A 67 -13.61 12.86 -38.80
C THR A 67 -14.19 14.25 -38.55
#